data_AF-A0A8D8MHC8-F1
#
_entry.id   AF-A0A8D8MHC8-F1
#
_cell.length_a   1.000
_cell.length_b   1.000
_cell.length_c   1.000
_cell.angle_alpha   90.00
_cell.angle_beta   90.00
_cell.angle_gamma   90.00
#
_symmetry.space_group_name_H-M   'P 1'
#
loop_
_entity.id
_entity.type
_entity.pdbx_description
1 polymer ?
#
loop_
_entity_poly.entity_id
_entity_poly.type
_entity_poly.pdbx_seq_one_letter_code
_entity_poly.pdbx_strand_id
1 'polypeptide(L)'
;MNGTYDSCSAVSSPSTGRRALDLMCGSWGASKCSARKWFTYMGTTEGNPYVPFQINYIEHDEPVVPAAEEQELVPLNPRVVPCSEKLDAKTPACSCVDCELSCPRPPPPSPPPQPFVIYGYDGYAVVMFVVFLVCSGLFVIGACLCQSGGNGAGATWDGEQELRPHPSAIHGDDDAESGYFERLGAKTE
;
A
#
# COMPACT_ATOMS: atom_id res chain seq x y z
N MET A 1 -35.33 2.91 -4.43
CA MET A 1 -34.52 2.99 -3.18
C MET A 1 -33.06 2.61 -3.38
N ASN A 2 -32.76 1.49 -4.06
CA ASN A 2 -31.38 1.00 -4.18
C ASN A 2 -30.41 2.00 -4.85
N GLY A 3 -30.80 2.60 -5.98
CA GLY A 3 -29.94 3.58 -6.66
C GLY A 3 -29.56 4.80 -5.79
N THR A 4 -30.47 5.25 -4.92
CA THR A 4 -30.19 6.35 -3.97
C THR A 4 -29.21 5.89 -2.89
N TYR A 5 -29.39 4.68 -2.37
CA TYR A 5 -28.47 4.09 -1.40
C TYR A 5 -27.07 3.91 -1.98
N ASP A 6 -26.95 3.34 -3.18
CA ASP A 6 -25.66 3.08 -3.83
C ASP A 6 -24.86 4.38 -4.03
N SER A 7 -25.54 5.46 -4.44
CA SER A 7 -24.93 6.78 -4.65
C SER A 7 -24.45 7.46 -3.36
N CYS A 8 -25.02 7.11 -2.20
CA CYS A 8 -24.67 7.70 -0.91
C CYS A 8 -23.89 6.75 0.02
N SER A 9 -23.71 5.50 -0.38
CA SER A 9 -23.18 4.43 0.47
C SER A 9 -21.78 4.69 1.02
N ALA A 10 -20.95 5.38 0.24
CA ALA A 10 -19.55 5.66 0.54
C ALA A 10 -19.28 7.09 1.04
N VAL A 11 -20.32 7.94 1.15
CA VAL A 11 -20.16 9.35 1.53
C VAL A 11 -19.55 9.47 2.92
N SER A 12 -18.51 10.29 3.05
CA SER A 12 -17.78 10.50 4.29
C SER A 12 -18.38 11.64 5.12
N SER A 13 -18.36 11.51 6.44
CA SER A 13 -18.71 12.58 7.37
C SER A 13 -17.42 13.20 7.93
N PRO A 14 -17.09 14.45 7.58
CA PRO A 14 -15.82 15.06 7.96
C PRO A 14 -15.67 15.24 9.47
N SER A 15 -16.79 15.37 10.20
CA SER A 15 -16.78 15.56 11.66
C SER A 15 -16.42 14.29 12.43
N THR A 16 -16.73 13.11 11.90
CA THR A 16 -16.51 11.82 12.58
C THR A 16 -15.43 10.96 11.93
N GLY A 17 -15.03 11.28 10.69
CA GLY A 17 -14.11 10.46 9.90
C GLY A 17 -14.71 9.11 9.49
N ARG A 18 -16.02 8.92 9.66
CA ARG A 18 -16.75 7.69 9.29
C ARG A 18 -17.70 7.95 8.13
N ARG A 19 -18.25 6.90 7.54
CA ARG A 19 -19.31 7.03 6.53
C ARG A 19 -20.55 7.69 7.14
N ALA A 20 -21.22 8.55 6.38
CA ALA A 20 -22.45 9.23 6.81
C ALA A 20 -23.55 8.23 7.21
N LEU A 21 -23.65 7.11 6.50
CA LEU A 21 -24.59 6.03 6.83
C LEU A 21 -24.32 5.34 8.18
N ASP A 22 -23.14 5.54 8.80
CA ASP A 22 -22.89 5.04 10.15
C ASP A 22 -23.78 5.73 11.18
N LEU A 23 -24.17 6.98 10.91
CA LEU A 23 -25.11 7.75 11.75
C LEU A 23 -26.56 7.60 11.27
N MET A 24 -26.76 7.37 9.98
CA MET A 24 -28.09 7.34 9.36
C MET A 24 -28.71 5.94 9.27
N CYS A 25 -28.04 4.89 9.72
CA CYS A 25 -28.54 3.51 9.68
C CYS A 25 -28.68 2.88 11.07
N GLY A 26 -28.75 3.70 12.12
CA GLY A 26 -28.96 3.26 13.49
C GLY A 26 -27.93 2.22 13.96
N SER A 27 -28.41 1.15 14.61
CA SER A 27 -27.57 0.10 15.18
C SER A 27 -26.84 -0.78 14.15
N TRP A 28 -27.26 -0.76 12.88
CA TRP A 28 -26.60 -1.54 11.83
C TRP A 28 -25.28 -0.91 11.37
N GLY A 29 -25.13 0.42 11.55
CA GLY A 29 -23.99 1.18 11.05
C GLY A 29 -23.83 1.08 9.53
N ALA A 30 -22.74 1.61 8.99
CA ALA A 30 -22.54 1.65 7.53
C ALA A 30 -22.28 0.25 6.92
N SER A 31 -21.66 -0.68 7.65
CA SER A 31 -21.19 -1.97 7.12
C SER A 31 -22.29 -3.01 6.90
N LYS A 32 -23.39 -2.95 7.68
CA LYS A 32 -24.53 -3.86 7.58
C LYS A 32 -25.81 -3.16 7.11
N CYS A 33 -25.68 -1.93 6.63
CA CYS A 33 -26.78 -1.16 6.09
C CYS A 33 -27.17 -1.68 4.71
N SER A 34 -28.46 -1.62 4.39
CA SER A 34 -28.99 -1.79 3.04
C SER A 34 -29.96 -0.64 2.78
N ALA A 35 -30.36 -0.42 1.52
CA ALA A 35 -31.32 0.61 1.17
C ALA A 35 -32.58 0.53 2.06
N ARG A 36 -33.19 -0.65 2.18
CA ARG A 36 -34.37 -0.85 3.02
C ARG A 36 -34.12 -0.47 4.48
N LYS A 37 -33.04 -0.93 5.10
CA LYS A 37 -32.72 -0.64 6.52
C LYS A 37 -32.51 0.86 6.74
N TRP A 38 -31.83 1.52 5.81
CA TRP A 38 -31.60 2.96 5.86
C TRP A 38 -32.92 3.73 5.85
N PHE A 39 -33.78 3.46 4.85
CA PHE A 39 -35.09 4.10 4.74
C PHE A 39 -35.98 3.78 5.94
N THR A 40 -35.99 2.54 6.44
CA THR A 40 -36.71 2.17 7.68
C THR A 40 -36.22 2.99 8.87
N TYR A 41 -34.90 3.11 9.09
CA TYR A 41 -34.39 3.90 10.21
C TYR A 41 -34.75 5.39 10.12
N MET A 42 -34.77 5.95 8.90
CA MET A 42 -35.22 7.33 8.68
C MET A 42 -36.73 7.53 8.86
N GLY A 43 -37.52 6.45 8.89
CA GLY A 43 -38.96 6.49 9.09
C GLY A 43 -39.43 6.02 10.46
N THR A 44 -38.57 5.35 11.24
CA THR A 44 -38.94 4.80 12.54
C THR A 44 -38.77 5.81 13.67
N THR A 45 -39.79 6.01 14.50
CA THR A 45 -39.72 6.89 15.69
C THR A 45 -39.09 6.19 16.90
N GLU A 46 -39.14 4.86 16.94
CA GLU A 46 -38.57 4.05 18.01
C GLU A 46 -37.04 4.14 17.99
N GLY A 47 -36.46 4.75 19.03
CA GLY A 47 -35.00 4.90 19.16
C GLY A 47 -34.37 5.93 18.22
N ASN A 48 -35.16 6.75 17.52
CA ASN A 48 -34.68 7.82 16.65
C ASN A 48 -35.38 9.17 16.96
N PRO A 49 -34.74 10.08 17.71
CA PRO A 49 -35.32 11.37 18.05
C PRO A 49 -35.39 12.35 16.87
N TYR A 50 -34.76 12.04 15.74
CA TYR A 50 -34.78 12.89 14.54
C TYR A 50 -36.03 12.69 13.68
N VAL A 51 -36.85 11.68 13.98
CA VAL A 51 -38.06 11.34 13.22
C VAL A 51 -39.30 11.76 14.01
N PRO A 52 -40.06 12.77 13.56
CA PRO A 52 -41.19 13.31 14.32
C PRO A 52 -42.45 12.42 14.27
N PHE A 53 -42.60 11.59 13.24
CA PHE A 53 -43.74 10.66 13.08
C PHE A 53 -43.33 9.43 12.28
N GLN A 54 -44.04 8.31 12.49
CA GLN A 54 -43.71 7.04 11.86
C GLN A 54 -44.02 7.07 10.35
N ILE A 55 -43.02 6.74 9.53
CA ILE A 55 -43.15 6.58 8.07
C ILE A 55 -42.73 5.15 7.70
N ASN A 56 -43.64 4.42 7.06
CA ASN A 56 -43.36 3.08 6.59
C ASN A 56 -43.02 3.10 5.10
N TYR A 57 -41.74 2.93 4.78
CA TYR A 57 -41.27 2.78 3.41
C TYR A 57 -41.48 1.34 2.94
N ILE A 58 -42.34 1.16 1.95
CA ILE A 58 -42.64 -0.14 1.34
C ILE A 58 -42.09 -0.12 -0.09
N GLU A 59 -41.25 -1.09 -0.40
CA GLU A 59 -40.72 -1.30 -1.74
C GLU A 59 -41.69 -2.16 -2.56
N HIS A 60 -41.95 -1.75 -3.80
CA HIS A 60 -42.78 -2.47 -4.75
C HIS A 60 -42.01 -2.58 -6.07
N ASP A 61 -42.02 -3.77 -6.67
CA ASP A 61 -41.38 -4.02 -7.97
C ASP A 61 -42.30 -3.68 -9.15
N GLU A 62 -43.62 -3.65 -8.92
CA GLU A 62 -44.62 -3.35 -9.95
C GLU A 62 -44.88 -1.84 -10.09
N PRO A 63 -45.11 -1.34 -11.31
CA PRO A 63 -45.30 0.09 -11.56
C PRO A 63 -46.64 0.62 -11.04
N VAL A 64 -47.61 -0.25 -10.83
CA VAL A 64 -48.92 0.06 -10.25
C VAL A 64 -49.23 -1.06 -9.27
N VAL A 65 -49.60 -0.69 -8.04
CA VAL A 65 -49.99 -1.65 -7.02
C VAL A 65 -51.38 -1.33 -6.49
N PRO A 66 -52.19 -2.35 -6.15
CA PRO A 66 -53.48 -2.12 -5.52
C PRO A 66 -53.24 -1.53 -4.12
N ALA A 67 -53.73 -0.31 -3.88
CA ALA A 67 -53.78 0.26 -2.54
C ALA A 67 -55.02 -0.20 -1.77
N ALA A 68 -55.03 0.12 -0.48
CA ALA A 68 -56.27 0.06 0.30
C ALA A 68 -57.33 0.94 -0.39
N GLU A 69 -58.57 0.44 -0.44
CA GLU A 69 -59.74 1.15 -0.99
C GLU A 69 -59.79 1.30 -2.52
N GLU A 70 -59.50 0.22 -3.27
CA GLU A 70 -59.73 0.12 -4.74
C GLU A 70 -58.98 1.16 -5.59
N GLN A 71 -58.03 1.88 -5.00
CA GLN A 71 -57.22 2.87 -5.67
C GLN A 71 -55.92 2.25 -6.17
N GLU A 72 -55.48 2.68 -7.35
CA GLU A 72 -54.18 2.34 -7.90
C GLU A 72 -53.11 3.27 -7.31
N LEU A 73 -52.11 2.70 -6.63
CA LEU A 73 -50.95 3.44 -6.14
C LEU A 73 -49.80 3.26 -7.13
N VAL A 74 -49.22 4.37 -7.58
CA VAL A 74 -48.03 4.40 -8.43
C VAL A 74 -46.82 4.64 -7.55
N PRO A 75 -45.88 3.68 -7.40
CA PRO A 75 -44.67 3.87 -6.61
C PRO A 75 -43.77 4.97 -7.19
N LEU A 76 -43.13 5.73 -6.31
CA LEU A 76 -42.23 6.81 -6.70
C LEU A 76 -40.93 6.25 -7.30
N ASN A 77 -40.68 6.50 -8.59
CA ASN A 77 -39.47 6.05 -9.28
C ASN A 77 -38.86 7.14 -10.21
N PRO A 78 -38.36 8.27 -9.67
CA PRO A 78 -37.62 9.25 -10.45
C PRO A 78 -36.23 8.74 -10.82
N ARG A 79 -35.61 9.36 -11.84
CA ARG A 79 -34.21 9.11 -12.19
C ARG A 79 -33.31 9.43 -10.99
N VAL A 80 -32.45 8.47 -10.64
CA VAL A 80 -31.36 8.69 -9.68
C VAL A 80 -30.08 9.00 -10.44
N VAL A 81 -29.35 10.03 -10.00
CA VAL A 81 -28.04 10.39 -10.57
C VAL A 81 -26.96 9.60 -9.85
N PRO A 82 -26.15 8.80 -10.57
CA PRO A 82 -25.05 8.07 -9.94
C PRO A 82 -23.95 9.02 -9.46
N CYS A 83 -23.22 8.65 -8.42
CA CYS A 83 -22.22 9.51 -7.81
C CYS A 83 -21.03 9.88 -8.75
N SER A 84 -20.80 9.10 -9.81
CA SER A 84 -19.80 9.36 -10.84
C SER A 84 -20.25 10.35 -11.91
N GLU A 85 -21.52 10.75 -11.94
CA GLU A 85 -22.07 11.69 -12.92
C GLU A 85 -22.35 13.06 -12.28
N LYS A 86 -22.17 14.12 -13.07
CA LYS A 86 -22.56 15.48 -12.67
C LYS A 86 -24.08 15.61 -12.63
N LEU A 87 -24.60 16.36 -11.67
CA LEU A 87 -26.04 16.62 -11.58
C LEU A 87 -26.48 17.67 -12.63
N ASP A 88 -25.78 18.80 -12.71
CA ASP A 88 -26.05 19.91 -13.63
C ASP A 88 -24.74 20.56 -14.12
N ALA A 89 -24.84 21.59 -14.98
CA ALA A 89 -23.67 22.36 -15.44
C ALA A 89 -22.89 23.05 -14.31
N LYS A 90 -23.52 23.30 -13.16
CA LYS A 90 -22.94 23.99 -12.00
C LYS A 90 -22.44 23.03 -10.91
N THR A 91 -22.87 21.78 -10.92
CA THR A 91 -22.63 20.80 -9.86
C THR A 91 -21.79 19.65 -10.40
N PRO A 92 -20.49 19.56 -10.04
CA PRO A 92 -19.63 18.47 -10.50
C PRO A 92 -20.06 17.13 -9.88
N ALA A 93 -19.52 16.04 -10.43
CA ALA A 93 -19.66 14.71 -9.84
C ALA A 93 -19.03 14.64 -8.44
N CYS A 94 -19.39 13.59 -7.67
CA CYS A 94 -18.85 13.37 -6.33
C CYS A 94 -17.34 13.13 -6.37
N SER A 95 -16.67 13.47 -5.26
CA SER A 95 -15.26 13.18 -5.08
C SER A 95 -15.00 11.67 -4.93
N CYS A 96 -13.79 11.21 -5.25
CA CYS A 96 -13.36 9.82 -5.04
C CYS A 96 -13.43 9.39 -3.56
N VAL A 97 -13.31 10.35 -2.62
CA VAL A 97 -13.40 10.07 -1.18
C VAL A 97 -14.83 9.70 -0.77
N ASP A 98 -15.82 10.23 -1.47
CA ASP A 98 -17.24 10.01 -1.19
C ASP A 98 -17.89 8.97 -2.12
N CYS A 99 -17.19 8.57 -3.19
CA CYS A 99 -17.69 7.67 -4.22
C CYS A 99 -16.52 6.96 -4.92
N GLU A 100 -16.41 5.64 -4.74
CA GLU A 100 -15.36 4.83 -5.38
C GLU A 100 -15.46 4.81 -6.91
N LEU A 101 -16.68 4.95 -7.45
CA LEU A 101 -16.91 5.00 -8.90
C LEU A 101 -16.37 6.27 -9.55
N SER A 102 -16.11 7.32 -8.77
CA SER A 102 -15.47 8.55 -9.24
C SER A 102 -13.94 8.47 -9.24
N CYS A 103 -13.35 7.39 -8.73
CA CYS A 103 -11.91 7.26 -8.60
C CYS A 103 -11.23 6.97 -9.95
N PRO A 104 -10.10 7.63 -10.25
CA PRO A 104 -9.28 7.26 -11.40
C PRO A 104 -8.69 5.87 -11.19
N ARG A 105 -8.61 5.07 -12.25
CA ARG A 105 -7.98 3.75 -12.19
C ARG A 105 -6.46 3.93 -11.98
N PRO A 106 -5.86 3.27 -10.97
CA PRO A 106 -4.41 3.33 -10.77
C PRO A 106 -3.65 2.84 -12.02
N PRO A 107 -2.49 3.42 -12.33
CA PRO A 107 -1.62 2.88 -13.36
C PRO A 107 -1.17 1.45 -12.97
N PRO A 108 -0.90 0.58 -13.94
CA PRO A 108 -0.39 -0.75 -13.66
C PRO A 108 0.95 -0.65 -12.90
N PRO A 109 1.23 -1.60 -11.99
CA PRO A 109 2.49 -1.61 -11.26
C PRO A 109 3.68 -1.67 -12.24
N SER A 110 4.75 -0.94 -11.93
CA SER A 110 5.98 -1.03 -12.70
C SER A 110 6.48 -2.48 -12.70
N PRO A 111 7.03 -2.97 -13.82
CA PRO A 111 7.61 -4.30 -13.85
C PRO A 111 8.71 -4.42 -12.78
N PRO A 112 8.88 -5.60 -12.16
CA PRO A 112 9.96 -5.82 -11.21
C PRO A 112 11.32 -5.55 -11.87
N PRO A 113 12.36 -5.17 -11.10
CA PRO A 113 13.70 -5.02 -11.63
C PRO A 113 14.13 -6.32 -12.31
N GLN A 114 14.69 -6.21 -13.51
CA GLN A 114 15.17 -7.38 -14.24
C GLN A 114 16.38 -7.98 -13.50
N PRO A 115 16.51 -9.32 -13.44
CA PRO A 115 17.68 -9.95 -12.86
C PRO A 115 18.94 -9.57 -13.65
N PHE A 116 20.09 -9.53 -12.98
CA PHE A 116 21.38 -9.33 -13.63
C PHE A 116 21.73 -10.56 -14.47
N VAL A 117 21.49 -10.47 -15.78
CA VAL A 117 21.68 -11.57 -16.74
C VAL A 117 22.64 -11.12 -17.84
N ILE A 118 23.65 -11.93 -18.12
CA ILE A 118 24.58 -11.75 -19.23
C ILE A 118 24.39 -12.94 -20.19
N TYR A 119 23.97 -12.68 -21.44
CA TYR A 119 23.72 -13.71 -22.46
C TYR A 119 22.77 -14.87 -22.03
N GLY A 120 21.82 -14.60 -21.14
CA GLY A 120 20.87 -15.62 -20.65
C GLY A 120 21.35 -16.45 -19.46
N TYR A 121 22.57 -16.19 -18.96
CA TYR A 121 23.10 -16.78 -17.73
C TYR A 121 23.12 -15.76 -16.59
N ASP A 122 23.05 -16.25 -15.34
CA ASP A 122 23.23 -15.42 -14.16
C ASP A 122 24.54 -14.65 -14.27
N GLY A 123 24.46 -13.31 -14.27
CA GLY A 123 25.63 -12.47 -14.45
C GLY A 123 26.67 -12.68 -13.34
N TYR A 124 26.27 -13.09 -12.12
CA TYR A 124 27.21 -13.47 -11.07
C TYR A 124 28.02 -14.71 -11.47
N ALA A 125 27.39 -15.71 -12.06
CA ALA A 125 28.07 -16.93 -12.51
C ALA A 125 29.10 -16.61 -13.60
N VAL A 126 28.74 -15.74 -14.55
CA VAL A 126 29.66 -15.30 -15.62
C VAL A 126 30.85 -14.53 -15.07
N VAL A 127 30.61 -13.57 -14.16
CA VAL A 127 31.68 -12.78 -13.54
C VAL A 127 32.63 -13.67 -12.73
N MET A 128 32.11 -14.58 -11.91
CA MET A 128 32.94 -15.50 -11.12
C MET A 128 33.76 -16.45 -11.99
N PHE A 129 33.21 -16.93 -13.11
CA PHE A 129 33.93 -17.76 -14.06
C PHE A 129 35.12 -17.02 -14.69
N VAL A 130 34.92 -15.77 -15.13
CA VAL A 130 36.00 -14.95 -15.70
C VAL A 130 37.10 -14.68 -14.66
N VAL A 131 36.73 -14.33 -13.42
CA VAL A 131 37.69 -14.13 -12.32
C VAL A 131 38.49 -15.41 -12.07
N PHE A 132 37.84 -16.58 -12.07
CA PHE A 132 38.53 -17.86 -11.90
C PHE A 132 39.56 -18.12 -13.02
N LEU A 133 39.20 -17.87 -14.28
CA LEU A 133 40.13 -18.06 -15.41
C LEU A 133 41.34 -17.13 -15.33
N VAL A 134 41.15 -15.86 -14.92
CA VAL A 134 42.26 -14.91 -14.78
C VAL A 134 43.17 -15.32 -13.62
N CYS A 135 42.61 -15.60 -12.44
CA CYS A 135 43.39 -15.99 -11.27
C CYS A 135 44.13 -17.31 -11.48
N SER A 136 43.48 -18.32 -12.06
CA SER A 136 44.12 -19.60 -12.38
C SER A 136 45.18 -19.44 -13.47
N GLY A 137 44.93 -18.64 -14.50
CA GLY A 137 45.92 -18.30 -15.53
C GLY A 137 47.16 -17.64 -14.94
N LEU A 138 46.99 -16.62 -14.10
CA LEU A 138 48.10 -15.97 -13.40
C LEU A 138 48.86 -16.95 -12.49
N PHE A 139 48.14 -17.80 -11.77
CA PHE A 139 48.74 -18.82 -10.90
C PHE A 139 49.56 -19.84 -11.69
N VAL A 140 49.02 -20.36 -12.80
CA VAL A 140 49.72 -21.32 -13.66
C VAL A 140 50.90 -20.67 -14.37
N ILE A 141 50.78 -19.43 -14.85
CA ILE A 141 51.91 -18.68 -15.44
C ILE A 141 52.99 -18.47 -14.37
N GLY A 142 52.63 -18.04 -13.17
CA GLY A 142 53.57 -17.92 -12.05
C GLY A 142 54.25 -19.25 -11.71
N ALA A 143 53.49 -20.34 -11.61
CA ALA A 143 54.02 -21.66 -11.32
C ALA A 143 54.91 -22.22 -12.45
N CYS A 144 54.51 -22.07 -13.71
CA CYS A 144 55.27 -22.53 -14.87
C CYS A 144 56.53 -21.69 -15.12
N LEU A 145 56.47 -20.36 -14.96
CA LEU A 145 57.64 -19.50 -15.06
C LEU A 145 58.63 -19.72 -13.89
N CYS A 146 58.15 -20.06 -12.69
CA CYS A 146 59.00 -20.46 -11.57
C CYS A 146 59.56 -21.88 -11.69
N GLN A 147 58.91 -22.80 -12.41
CA GLN A 147 59.40 -24.17 -12.61
C GLN A 147 60.34 -24.33 -13.81
N SER A 148 60.18 -23.52 -14.87
CA SER A 148 61.16 -23.46 -15.97
C SER A 148 62.44 -22.69 -15.61
N GLY A 149 62.44 -21.97 -14.48
CA GLY A 149 63.62 -21.36 -13.86
C GLY A 149 64.30 -22.28 -12.84
N GLY A 150 64.57 -23.54 -13.19
CA GLY A 150 65.46 -24.39 -12.41
C GLY A 150 66.92 -23.93 -12.53
N ASN A 151 67.27 -22.82 -11.89
CA ASN A 151 68.53 -22.63 -11.18
C ASN A 151 68.51 -21.34 -10.34
N GLY A 152 68.34 -21.50 -9.03
CA GLY A 152 68.86 -20.58 -8.02
C GLY A 152 67.88 -19.54 -7.48
N ALA A 153 67.22 -19.87 -6.36
CA ALA A 153 67.33 -19.15 -5.09
C ALA A 153 66.13 -19.51 -4.21
N GLY A 154 66.39 -20.16 -3.08
CA GLY A 154 65.40 -20.31 -2.03
C GLY A 154 65.04 -18.93 -1.48
N ALA A 155 63.76 -18.58 -1.53
CA ALA A 155 63.24 -17.51 -0.69
C ALA A 155 62.96 -18.10 0.68
N THR A 156 63.87 -17.88 1.62
CA THR A 156 63.63 -18.08 3.05
C THR A 156 62.64 -17.00 3.48
N TRP A 157 61.50 -17.40 4.04
CA TRP A 157 60.64 -16.49 4.76
C TRP A 157 61.12 -16.48 6.21
N ASP A 158 62.11 -15.63 6.50
CA ASP A 158 62.49 -15.32 7.87
C ASP A 158 61.39 -14.42 8.47
N GLY A 159 60.32 -15.06 8.92
CA GLY A 159 59.28 -14.43 9.73
C GLY A 159 59.80 -14.28 11.15
N GLU A 160 60.53 -13.21 11.42
CA GLU A 160 60.82 -12.74 12.77
C GLU A 160 59.48 -12.32 13.42
N GLN A 161 58.86 -13.26 14.12
CA GLN A 161 57.85 -13.00 15.14
C GLN A 161 58.56 -12.39 16.36
N GLU A 162 58.83 -11.09 16.33
CA GLU A 162 59.16 -10.38 17.56
C GLU A 162 57.86 -10.16 18.36
N LEU A 163 57.59 -11.14 19.23
CA LEU A 163 56.60 -11.11 20.29
C LEU A 163 57.00 -10.03 21.31
N ARG A 164 56.38 -8.84 21.26
CA ARG A 164 56.45 -7.87 22.37
C ARG A 164 55.16 -7.87 23.19
N PRO A 165 55.23 -8.21 24.50
CA PRO A 165 54.10 -8.04 25.39
C PRO A 165 54.00 -6.56 25.83
N HIS A 166 52.78 -6.03 25.80
CA HIS A 166 52.41 -4.83 26.58
C HIS A 166 52.74 -5.08 28.07
N PRO A 167 53.18 -4.05 28.82
CA PRO A 167 52.19 -3.35 29.64
C PRO A 167 52.43 -1.86 29.94
N SER A 168 51.29 -1.17 30.13
CA SER A 168 51.01 -0.10 31.10
C SER A 168 51.61 1.31 30.96
N ALA A 169 50.71 2.28 30.72
CA ALA A 169 50.42 3.44 31.59
C ALA A 169 50.24 4.79 30.85
N ILE A 170 48.99 5.27 30.85
CA ILE A 170 48.52 6.63 31.20
C ILE A 170 49.23 7.86 30.57
N HIS A 171 48.57 8.58 29.65
CA HIS A 171 47.76 9.81 29.88
C HIS A 171 47.58 10.65 28.59
N GLY A 172 46.37 11.21 28.40
CA GLY A 172 46.01 12.38 27.56
C GLY A 172 46.15 12.22 26.04
N ASP A 173 45.31 12.74 25.17
CA ASP A 173 44.07 13.53 25.26
C ASP A 173 43.47 13.53 23.84
N ASP A 174 42.16 13.73 23.77
CA ASP A 174 41.39 14.33 22.67
C ASP A 174 41.13 13.55 21.35
N ASP A 175 39.89 13.05 21.31
CA ASP A 175 38.84 13.36 20.35
C ASP A 175 38.72 12.67 18.97
N ALA A 176 37.55 12.03 18.86
CA ALA A 176 36.69 11.87 17.68
C ALA A 176 36.93 10.68 16.73
N GLU A 177 36.37 9.53 17.11
CA GLU A 177 35.86 8.56 16.12
C GLU A 177 34.45 8.12 16.50
N SER A 178 33.45 8.90 16.05
CA SER A 178 32.04 8.50 16.10
C SER A 178 31.73 7.57 14.91
N GLY A 179 31.21 6.40 15.24
CA GLY A 179 30.83 5.39 14.28
C GLY A 179 29.68 5.83 13.37
N TYR A 180 29.70 5.29 12.15
CA TYR A 180 28.70 5.45 11.07
C TYR A 180 27.23 5.29 11.50
N PHE A 181 26.96 4.71 12.67
CA PHE A 181 25.62 4.46 13.21
C PHE A 181 24.93 5.69 13.83
N GLU A 182 25.65 6.74 14.24
CA GLU A 182 25.04 7.95 14.81
C GLU A 182 24.43 8.90 13.75
N ARG A 183 24.78 8.74 12.46
CA ARG A 183 24.25 9.61 11.39
C ARG A 183 22.87 9.24 10.86
N LEU A 184 22.25 8.17 11.36
CA LEU A 184 20.91 7.73 10.92
C LEU A 184 19.77 8.09 11.90
N GLY A 185 20.09 8.66 13.07
CA GLY A 185 19.08 9.03 14.08
C GLY A 185 18.58 10.48 14.04
N ALA A 186 19.23 11.38 13.30
CA ALA A 186 18.93 12.82 13.34
C ALA A 186 18.36 13.33 12.01
N LYS A 187 17.19 12.81 11.62
CA LYS A 187 16.30 13.48 10.65
C LYS A 187 14.86 13.01 10.81
N THR A 188 14.35 13.16 12.02
CA THR A 188 12.91 13.23 12.31
C THR A 188 12.68 14.39 13.25
N GLU A 189 12.68 15.59 12.67
CA GLU A 189 11.78 16.70 12.99
C GLU A 189 11.49 17.46 11.70
#